data_AF-A0A7I8D720-F1
#
_entry.id   AF-A0A7I8D720-F1
#
_cell.length_a   1.000
_cell.length_b   1.000
_cell.length_c   1.000
_cell.angle_alpha   90.00
_cell.angle_beta   90.00
_cell.angle_gamma   90.00
#
_symmetry.space_group_name_H-M   'P 1'
#
loop_
_entity.id
_entity.type
_entity.pdbx_description
1 polymer ?
#
loop_
_entity_poly.entity_id
_entity_poly.type
_entity_poly.pdbx_seq_one_letter_code
_entity_poly.pdbx_strand_id
1 'polypeptide(L)'
;MTEKQLVEQIQLILEERMGADQPLSEPAADLLAKTVFSLPPIEKREAKRSSHQTVRIYREKYEWVPLTIVFETNERGQVDMLRVHSRHFTREYCK
;
A
#
# COMPACT_ATOMS: atom_id res chain seq x y z
N MET A 1 -16.06 -0.61 -2.14
CA MET A 1 -14.86 -1.21 -2.79
C MET A 1 -14.45 -2.46 -2.01
N THR A 2 -13.91 -3.51 -2.60
CA THR A 2 -13.40 -4.69 -1.85
C THR A 2 -11.93 -4.51 -1.49
N GLU A 3 -11.40 -5.34 -0.57
CA GLU A 3 -9.96 -5.38 -0.28
C GLU A 3 -9.13 -5.68 -1.55
N LYS A 4 -9.60 -6.62 -2.38
CA LYS A 4 -8.94 -6.93 -3.66
C LYS A 4 -8.84 -5.69 -4.54
N GLN A 5 -9.93 -4.94 -4.67
CA GLN A 5 -9.95 -3.69 -5.45
C GLN A 5 -9.02 -2.63 -4.85
N LEU A 6 -8.88 -2.55 -3.52
CA LEU A 6 -7.92 -1.64 -2.89
C LEU A 6 -6.47 -2.00 -3.27
N VAL A 7 -6.11 -3.28 -3.20
CA VAL A 7 -4.78 -3.77 -3.56
C VAL A 7 -4.48 -3.47 -5.04
N GLU A 8 -5.44 -3.72 -5.93
CA GLU A 8 -5.34 -3.40 -7.36
C GLU A 8 -5.17 -1.88 -7.60
N GLN A 9 -5.89 -1.03 -6.87
CA GLN A 9 -5.72 0.42 -6.95
C GLN A 9 -4.34 0.85 -6.47
N ILE A 10 -3.83 0.26 -5.39
CA ILE A 10 -2.47 0.55 -4.90
C ILE A 10 -1.42 0.12 -5.92
N GLN A 11 -1.61 -1.03 -6.56
CA GLN A 11 -0.76 -1.51 -7.65
C GLN A 11 -0.71 -0.51 -8.80
N LEU A 12 -1.86 -0.03 -9.27
CA LEU A 12 -1.94 0.98 -10.33
C LEU A 12 -1.23 2.28 -9.93
N ILE A 13 -1.45 2.79 -8.71
CA ILE A 13 -0.78 4.01 -8.23
C ILE A 13 0.75 3.82 -8.19
N LEU A 14 1.22 2.63 -7.80
CA LEU A 14 2.64 2.31 -7.79
C LEU A 14 3.21 2.23 -9.21
N GLU A 15 2.48 1.66 -10.18
CA GLU A 15 2.86 1.63 -11.59
C GLU A 15 3.04 3.03 -12.18
N GLU A 16 2.11 3.95 -11.89
CA GLU A 16 2.18 5.34 -12.35
C GLU A 16 3.34 6.13 -11.73
N ARG A 17 3.74 5.78 -10.50
CA ARG A 17 4.70 6.56 -9.70
C ARG A 17 6.10 5.97 -9.65
N MET A 18 6.28 4.72 -10.06
CA MET A 18 7.57 4.03 -10.02
C MET A 18 7.90 3.40 -11.37
N GLY A 19 9.12 3.64 -11.84
CA GLY A 19 9.69 2.88 -12.96
C GLY A 19 9.75 1.37 -12.65
N ALA A 20 9.73 0.54 -13.70
CA ALA A 20 9.63 -0.92 -13.61
C ALA A 20 10.62 -1.56 -12.61
N ASP A 21 11.85 -1.03 -12.55
CA ASP A 21 12.98 -1.61 -11.80
C ASP A 21 13.56 -0.69 -10.72
N GLN A 22 12.74 0.20 -10.14
CA GLN A 22 13.22 1.12 -9.11
C GLN A 22 12.58 0.83 -7.74
N PRO A 23 13.35 0.93 -6.65
CA PRO A 23 12.77 0.88 -5.31
C PRO A 23 11.83 2.06 -5.09
N LEU A 24 10.79 1.85 -4.27
CA LEU A 24 9.91 2.94 -3.87
C LEU A 24 10.72 3.94 -3.05
N SER A 25 10.67 5.22 -3.40
CA SER A 25 11.29 6.28 -2.60
C SER A 25 10.37 6.71 -1.46
N GLU A 26 10.92 7.24 -0.37
CA GLU A 26 10.10 7.76 0.74
C GLU A 26 9.09 8.84 0.30
N PRO A 27 9.45 9.84 -0.53
CA PRO A 27 8.47 10.81 -1.02
C PRO A 27 7.34 10.18 -1.83
N ALA A 28 7.64 9.14 -2.61
CA ALA A 28 6.61 8.40 -3.34
C ALA A 28 5.70 7.60 -2.40
N ALA A 29 6.25 7.05 -1.31
CA ALA A 29 5.47 6.39 -0.26
C ALA A 29 4.55 7.39 0.48
N ASP A 30 5.01 8.60 0.77
CA ASP A 30 4.20 9.65 1.39
C ASP A 30 3.02 10.05 0.49
N LEU A 31 3.27 10.20 -0.80
CA LEU A 31 2.23 10.48 -1.77
C LEU A 31 1.27 9.29 -1.91
N LEU A 32 1.76 8.05 -1.87
CA LEU A 32 0.93 6.85 -1.92
C LEU A 32 -0.05 6.84 -0.75
N ALA A 33 0.44 7.05 0.47
CA ALA A 33 -0.40 7.09 1.67
C ALA A 33 -1.50 8.15 1.58
N LYS A 34 -1.16 9.36 1.13
CA LYS A 34 -2.16 10.44 0.91
C LYS A 34 -3.24 10.03 -0.09
N THR A 35 -2.86 9.37 -1.20
CA THR A 35 -3.82 8.88 -2.18
C THR A 35 -4.72 7.81 -1.57
N VAL A 36 -4.13 6.81 -0.88
CA VAL A 36 -4.87 5.70 -0.26
C VAL A 36 -5.89 6.20 0.76
N PHE A 37 -5.54 7.18 1.59
CA PHE A 37 -6.45 7.79 2.57
C PHE A 37 -7.58 8.62 1.98
N SER A 38 -7.50 8.91 0.67
CA SER A 38 -8.52 9.61 -0.09
C SER A 38 -9.41 8.65 -0.89
N LEU A 39 -9.12 7.34 -0.89
CA LEU A 39 -9.92 6.35 -1.61
C LEU A 39 -11.29 6.12 -0.96
N PRO A 40 -12.28 5.68 -1.74
CA PRO A 40 -13.59 5.32 -1.21
C PRO A 40 -13.51 4.23 -0.13
N PRO A 41 -14.47 4.19 0.81
CA PRO A 41 -14.52 3.13 1.82
C PRO A 41 -14.58 1.73 1.21
N ILE A 42 -13.91 0.78 1.88
CA ILE A 42 -14.02 -0.64 1.55
C ILE A 42 -15.23 -1.27 2.27
N GLU A 43 -15.86 -2.22 1.59
CA GLU A 43 -16.89 -3.09 2.16
C GLU A 43 -16.23 -3.94 3.24
N LYS A 44 -16.66 -3.69 4.47
CA LYS A 44 -16.15 -4.36 5.65
C LYS A 44 -16.63 -5.81 5.64
N ARG A 45 -15.71 -6.76 5.46
CA ARG A 45 -15.91 -8.12 6.00
C ARG A 45 -15.52 -8.06 7.47
N GLU A 46 -16.33 -8.66 8.32
CA GLU A 46 -16.37 -8.46 9.78
C GLU A 46 -15.00 -8.46 10.49
N ALA A 47 -14.95 -7.71 11.61
CA ALA A 47 -13.90 -7.67 12.64
C ALA A 47 -12.43 -7.65 12.15
N LYS A 48 -11.84 -6.44 12.13
CA LYS A 48 -10.40 -6.16 11.85
C LYS A 48 -9.46 -7.34 12.12
N ARG A 49 -8.65 -7.69 11.13
CA ARG A 49 -7.21 -7.92 11.31
C ARG A 49 -6.51 -7.28 10.14
N SER A 50 -5.62 -6.33 10.45
CA SER A 50 -4.64 -5.75 9.53
C SER A 50 -4.29 -6.68 8.37
N SER A 51 -4.48 -6.23 7.13
CA SER A 51 -4.18 -7.04 5.95
C SER A 51 -2.76 -6.75 5.47
N HIS A 52 -1.88 -7.76 5.51
CA HIS A 52 -0.53 -7.68 4.95
C HIS A 52 -0.52 -8.24 3.53
N GLN A 53 -0.28 -7.36 2.54
CA GLN A 53 -0.35 -7.71 1.12
C GLN A 53 0.93 -7.32 0.39
N THR A 54 1.43 -8.20 -0.46
CA THR A 54 2.46 -7.84 -1.45
C THR A 54 1.81 -7.10 -2.59
N VAL A 55 2.19 -5.84 -2.79
CA VAL A 55 1.63 -4.99 -3.85
C VAL A 55 2.52 -4.97 -5.07
N ARG A 56 3.84 -5.09 -4.93
CA ARG A 56 4.74 -5.09 -6.08
C ARG A 56 5.97 -5.93 -5.80
N ILE A 57 6.60 -6.43 -6.85
CA ILE A 57 7.95 -7.01 -6.80
C ILE A 57 8.77 -6.24 -7.83
N TYR A 58 9.93 -5.73 -7.42
CA TYR A 58 10.87 -5.03 -8.30
C TYR A 58 12.24 -5.69 -8.25
N ARG A 59 13.07 -5.45 -9.26
CA ARG A 59 14.43 -6.00 -9.31
C ARG A 59 15.43 -4.99 -8.78
N GLU A 60 16.27 -5.40 -7.84
CA GLU A 60 17.36 -4.60 -7.31
C GLU A 60 18.64 -5.43 -7.27
N LYS A 61 19.71 -4.99 -7.95
CA LYS A 61 21.03 -5.66 -7.96
C LYS A 61 20.92 -7.19 -8.14
N TYR A 62 20.10 -7.60 -9.11
CA TYR A 62 19.84 -9.00 -9.47
C TYR A 62 18.94 -9.81 -8.51
N GLU A 63 18.47 -9.22 -7.42
CA GLU A 63 17.50 -9.83 -6.50
C GLU A 63 16.09 -9.32 -6.77
N TRP A 64 15.08 -10.18 -6.57
CA TRP A 64 13.68 -9.80 -6.59
C TRP A 64 13.25 -9.37 -5.19
N VAL A 65 12.81 -8.12 -5.05
CA VAL A 65 12.48 -7.52 -3.77
C VAL A 65 10.98 -7.25 -3.70
N PRO A 66 10.25 -7.81 -2.73
CA PRO A 66 8.84 -7.52 -2.54
C PRO A 66 8.66 -6.16 -1.84
N LEU A 67 7.75 -5.35 -2.35
CA LEU A 67 7.14 -4.22 -1.67
C LEU A 67 5.81 -4.70 -1.08
N THR A 68 5.69 -4.62 0.24
CA THR A 68 4.48 -5.05 0.95
C THR A 68 3.86 -3.88 1.70
N ILE A 69 2.56 -3.95 1.90
CA ILE A 69 1.81 -2.97 2.69
C ILE A 69 0.99 -3.68 3.75
N VAL A 70 0.75 -2.98 4.84
CA VAL A 70 -0.27 -3.33 5.83
C VAL A 70 -1.26 -2.18 5.87
N PHE A 71 -2.56 -2.46 5.87
CA PHE A 71 -3.55 -1.42 6.09
C PHE A 71 -4.59 -1.86 7.12
N GLU A 72 -5.15 -0.88 7.81
CA GLU A 72 -6.31 -1.04 8.67
C GLU A 72 -7.42 -0.11 8.23
N THR A 73 -8.66 -0.51 8.56
CA THR A 73 -9.84 0.28 8.25
C THR A 73 -10.69 0.53 9.48
N ASN A 74 -11.25 1.72 9.58
CA ASN A 74 -12.16 2.09 10.66
C ASN A 74 -13.53 1.42 10.52
N GLU A 75 -14.46 1.72 11.45
CA GLU A 75 -15.79 1.13 11.43
C GLU A 75 -16.60 1.44 10.17
N ARG A 76 -16.28 2.54 9.48
CA ARG A 76 -16.91 2.96 8.23
C ARG A 76 -16.24 2.34 7.00
N GLY A 77 -15.21 1.50 7.17
CA GLY A 77 -14.44 0.92 6.09
C GLY A 77 -13.44 1.89 5.43
N GLN A 78 -13.18 3.06 6.01
CA GLN A 78 -12.12 3.93 5.50
C GLN A 78 -10.76 3.46 6.00
N VAL A 79 -9.74 3.52 5.14
CA VAL A 79 -8.36 3.26 5.54
C VAL A 79 -7.89 4.38 6.48
N ASP A 80 -7.55 4.02 7.72
CA ASP A 80 -7.09 4.93 8.76
C ASP A 80 -5.60 4.73 9.09
N MET A 81 -5.05 3.55 8.79
CA MET A 81 -3.62 3.28 8.87
C MET A 81 -3.14 2.57 7.59
N LEU A 82 -1.98 3.02 7.10
CA LEU A 82 -1.23 2.36 6.05
C LEU A 82 0.24 2.27 6.48
N ARG A 83 0.81 1.08 6.46
CA ARG A 83 2.23 0.83 6.68
C ARG A 83 2.85 0.29 5.41
N VAL A 84 3.91 0.92 4.95
CA VAL A 84 4.67 0.53 3.76
C VAL A 84 5.96 -0.13 4.20
N HIS A 85 6.19 -1.36 3.77
CA HIS A 85 7.39 -2.14 4.03
C HIS A 85 8.15 -2.33 2.72
N SER A 86 9.26 -1.61 2.57
CA SER A 86 10.27 -1.86 1.55
C SER A 86 11.52 -2.47 2.18
N ARG A 87 12.48 -2.90 1.36
CA ARG A 87 13.79 -3.33 1.84
C ARG A 87 14.57 -2.21 2.52
N HIS A 88 14.38 -0.96 2.09
CA HIS A 88 15.18 0.18 2.53
C HIS A 88 14.57 0.91 3.73
N PHE A 89 13.25 0.84 3.89
CA PHE A 89 12.55 1.48 4.98
C PHE A 89 11.23 0.80 5.29
N THR A 90 10.77 0.99 6.52
CA THR A 90 9.37 0.77 6.91
C THR A 90 8.81 2.10 7.40
N ARG A 91 7.65 2.49 6.87
CA ARG A 91 6.98 3.75 7.26
C ARG A 91 5.51 3.52 7.51
N GLU A 92 5.01 4.07 8.61
CA GLU A 92 3.62 4.01 9.00
C GLU A 92 2.99 5.40 8.88
N TYR A 93 1.77 5.40 8.37
CA TYR A 93 0.94 6.56 8.16
C TYR A 93 -0.39 6.32 8.86
N CYS A 94 -0.86 7.32 9.60
CA CYS A 94 -2.15 7.27 10.30
C CYS A 94 -2.95 8.53 9.97
N LYS A 95 -4.28 8.41 9.93
CA LYS A 95 -5.24 9.48 9.65
C LYS A 95 -6.07 9.84 10.88
#